data_AF-A0A0A2TIM0-F1
#
_entry.id   AF-A0A0A2TIM0-F1
#
_cell.length_a   1.000
_cell.length_b   1.000
_cell.length_c   1.000
_cell.angle_alpha   90.00
_cell.angle_beta   90.00
_cell.angle_gamma   90.00
#
_symmetry.space_group_name_H-M   'P 1'
#
loop_
_entity.id
_entity.type
_entity.pdbx_description
1 polymer ?
#
loop_
_entity_poly.entity_id
_entity_poly.type
_entity_poly.pdbx_seq_one_letter_code
_entity_poly.pdbx_strand_id
1 'polypeptide(L)'
;DLAKEYGADKDRFEKDSSFCVHCGLCVRYCAEVKKKNAIVFVDKGKTREICFVPEVASKECWECKECFPLCPTEALQAAFVLSRALESSLA
;
A
#
# COMPACT_ATOMS: atom_id res chain seq x y z
N ASP A 1 -18.62 4.78 -3.73
CA ASP A 1 -19.86 4.63 -2.96
C ASP A 1 -19.89 5.46 -1.68
N LEU A 2 -19.01 5.22 -0.70
CA LEU A 2 -19.02 5.95 0.58
C LEU A 2 -18.91 7.47 0.42
N ALA A 3 -18.05 7.97 -0.48
CA ALA A 3 -17.94 9.41 -0.75
C ALA A 3 -19.29 10.04 -1.17
N LYS A 4 -20.12 9.31 -1.93
CA LYS A 4 -21.45 9.75 -2.36
C LYS A 4 -22.45 9.68 -1.22
N GLU A 5 -22.43 8.61 -0.43
CA GLU A 5 -23.31 8.40 0.73
C GLU A 5 -23.15 9.51 1.77
N TYR A 6 -21.91 9.89 2.08
CA TYR A 6 -21.61 10.93 3.07
C TYR A 6 -21.55 12.35 2.49
N GLY A 7 -21.87 12.54 1.21
CA GLY A 7 -21.87 13.87 0.57
C GLY A 7 -20.49 14.54 0.54
N ALA A 8 -19.42 13.76 0.38
CA ALA A 8 -18.06 14.28 0.31
C ALA A 8 -17.86 15.13 -0.97
N ASP A 9 -17.45 16.38 -0.79
CA ASP A 9 -17.10 17.27 -1.89
C ASP A 9 -15.66 17.00 -2.36
N LYS A 10 -15.54 16.55 -3.61
CA LYS A 10 -14.26 16.21 -4.26
C LYS A 10 -13.39 17.44 -4.56
N ASP A 11 -13.97 18.64 -4.57
CA ASP A 11 -13.28 19.88 -4.92
C ASP A 11 -12.98 20.74 -3.67
N ARG A 12 -13.24 20.22 -2.45
CA ARG A 12 -12.98 20.90 -1.17
C ARG A 12 -11.49 21.16 -0.90
N PHE A 13 -10.60 20.31 -1.43
CA PHE A 13 -9.16 20.38 -1.20
C PHE A 13 -8.40 20.22 -2.53
N GLU A 14 -7.12 20.62 -2.53
CA GLU A 14 -6.22 20.36 -3.65
C GLU A 14 -6.07 18.85 -3.89
N LYS A 15 -5.88 18.48 -5.16
CA LYS A 15 -5.75 17.08 -5.57
C LYS A 15 -4.35 16.58 -5.23
N ASP A 16 -4.31 15.47 -4.50
CA ASP A 16 -3.10 14.69 -4.27
C ASP A 16 -2.96 13.61 -5.36
N SER A 17 -1.74 13.27 -5.76
CA SER A 17 -1.45 12.21 -6.72
C SER A 17 -1.45 10.82 -6.08
N SER A 18 -1.40 10.74 -4.75
CA SER A 18 -1.46 9.49 -4.00
C SER A 18 -2.87 8.93 -3.93
N PHE A 19 -3.01 7.67 -4.34
CA PHE A 19 -4.25 6.90 -4.15
C PHE A 19 -4.30 6.18 -2.80
N CYS A 20 -3.19 6.14 -2.04
CA CYS A 20 -3.14 5.46 -0.76
C CYS A 20 -3.83 6.32 0.31
N VAL A 21 -4.94 5.84 0.87
CA VAL A 21 -5.66 6.53 1.97
C VAL A 21 -5.07 6.20 3.35
N HIS A 22 -3.90 5.57 3.41
CA HIS A 22 -3.19 5.17 4.62
C HIS A 22 -4.03 4.41 5.67
N CYS A 23 -4.98 3.58 5.22
CA CYS A 23 -5.83 2.78 6.10
C CYS A 23 -5.07 1.70 6.90
N GLY A 24 -3.87 1.33 6.44
CA GLY A 24 -3.00 0.37 7.12
C GLY A 24 -3.47 -1.08 7.07
N LEU A 25 -4.47 -1.42 6.25
CA LEU A 25 -4.99 -2.79 6.14
C LEU A 25 -3.92 -3.77 5.64
N CYS A 26 -3.14 -3.39 4.63
CA CYS A 26 -2.06 -4.22 4.09
C CYS A 26 -0.92 -4.43 5.09
N VAL A 27 -0.48 -3.35 5.76
CA VAL A 27 0.60 -3.38 6.77
C VAL A 27 0.19 -4.29 7.94
N ARG A 28 -1.00 -4.07 8.51
CA ARG A 28 -1.52 -4.90 9.61
C ARG A 28 -1.70 -6.34 9.20
N TYR A 29 -2.28 -6.62 8.04
CA TYR A 29 -2.43 -7.99 7.56
C TYR A 29 -1.07 -8.69 7.42
N CYS A 30 -0.08 -8.00 6.87
CA CYS A 30 1.27 -8.56 6.70
C CYS A 30 1.96 -8.85 8.04
N ALA A 31 1.77 -7.97 9.03
CA ALA A 31 2.37 -8.10 10.36
C ALA A 31 1.64 -9.11 11.25
N GLU A 32 0.31 -9.05 11.29
CA GLU A 32 -0.51 -9.77 12.27
C GLU A 32 -0.96 -11.14 11.76
N VAL A 33 -1.41 -11.22 10.50
CA VAL A 33 -1.94 -12.46 9.90
C VAL A 33 -0.81 -13.28 9.30
N LYS A 34 0.01 -12.65 8.44
CA LYS A 34 1.12 -13.35 7.76
C LYS A 34 2.37 -13.46 8.62
N LYS A 35 2.55 -12.57 9.60
CA LYS A 35 3.76 -12.51 10.45
C LYS A 35 5.05 -12.40 9.64
N LYS A 36 4.99 -11.72 8.48
CA LYS A 36 6.14 -11.55 7.58
C LYS A 36 6.75 -10.15 7.68
N ASN A 37 5.97 -9.13 8.01
CA ASN A 37 6.43 -7.73 8.05
C ASN A 37 7.09 -7.27 6.73
N ALA A 38 6.63 -7.82 5.61
CA ALA A 38 7.14 -7.46 4.27
C ALA A 38 6.63 -6.09 3.79
N ILE A 39 5.57 -5.55 4.40
CA ILE A 39 4.98 -4.26 4.07
C ILE A 39 4.90 -3.45 5.36
N VAL A 40 5.47 -2.26 5.36
CA VAL A 40 5.52 -1.36 6.52
C VAL A 40 5.12 0.06 6.14
N PHE A 41 4.81 0.88 7.14
CA PHE A 41 4.81 2.33 6.94
C PHE A 41 6.21 2.89 7.16
N VAL A 42 6.63 3.78 6.28
CA VAL A 42 7.84 4.60 6.42
C VAL A 42 7.43 6.07 6.58
N ASP A 43 8.31 6.88 7.17
CA ASP A 43 8.07 8.28 7.52
C ASP A 43 6.88 8.48 8.50
N LYS A 44 6.37 9.71 8.66
CA LYS A 44 5.42 10.10 9.71
C LYS A 44 4.36 11.09 9.25
N GLY A 45 3.23 11.11 9.97
CA GLY A 45 2.16 12.06 9.73
C GLY A 45 1.57 11.93 8.32
N LYS A 46 1.47 13.05 7.60
CA LYS A 46 0.90 13.11 6.25
C LYS A 46 1.84 12.60 5.15
N THR A 47 3.14 12.51 5.43
CA THR A 47 4.15 12.04 4.46
C THR A 47 4.44 10.55 4.59
N ARG A 48 3.71 9.85 5.47
CA ARG A 48 3.91 8.41 5.66
C ARG A 48 3.54 7.67 4.38
N GLU A 49 4.33 6.69 3.98
CA GLU A 49 4.07 5.88 2.79
C GLU A 49 4.17 4.40 3.11
N ILE A 50 3.52 3.56 2.30
CA ILE A 50 3.76 2.12 2.39
C ILE A 50 5.07 1.80 1.66
N CYS A 51 5.85 0.89 2.23
CA CYS A 51 7.08 0.40 1.63
C CYS A 51 7.10 -1.13 1.69
N PHE A 52 7.51 -1.74 0.59
CA PHE A 52 7.86 -3.16 0.57
C PHE A 52 9.31 -3.30 1.02
N VAL A 53 9.54 -4.06 2.10
CA VAL A 53 10.88 -4.33 2.62
C VAL A 53 11.57 -5.31 1.66
N PRO A 54 12.58 -4.90 0.86
CA PRO A 54 13.05 -5.69 -0.27
C PRO A 54 13.51 -7.10 0.10
N GLU A 55 14.18 -7.25 1.24
CA GLU A 55 14.77 -8.52 1.70
C GLU A 55 13.73 -9.59 2.03
N VAL A 56 12.51 -9.16 2.35
CA VAL A 56 11.38 -10.01 2.71
C VAL A 56 10.38 -10.09 1.55
N ALA A 57 10.04 -8.95 0.96
CA ALA A 57 9.03 -8.84 -0.09
C ALA A 57 9.42 -9.62 -1.35
N SER A 58 10.69 -9.57 -1.77
CA SER A 58 11.19 -10.31 -2.93
C SER A 58 11.01 -11.83 -2.80
N LYS A 59 11.01 -12.36 -1.58
CA LYS A 59 10.89 -13.80 -1.28
C LYS A 59 9.44 -14.24 -1.06
N GLU A 60 8.61 -13.36 -0.50
CA GLU A 60 7.32 -13.75 0.09
C GLU A 60 6.13 -13.19 -0.71
N CYS A 61 6.21 -11.95 -1.19
CA CYS A 61 5.04 -11.24 -1.70
C CYS A 61 4.58 -11.75 -3.08
N TRP A 62 5.45 -12.38 -3.86
CA TRP A 62 5.10 -12.89 -5.20
C TRP A 62 4.04 -14.00 -5.13
N GLU A 63 4.18 -14.93 -4.20
CA GLU A 63 3.24 -16.03 -4.02
C GLU A 63 2.07 -15.66 -3.10
N CYS A 64 2.31 -14.80 -2.09
CA CYS A 64 1.30 -14.44 -1.11
C CYS A 64 0.16 -13.59 -1.71
N LYS A 65 0.39 -12.31 -2.00
CA LYS A 65 -0.61 -11.34 -2.55
C LYS A 65 -1.97 -11.25 -1.81
N GLU A 66 -2.16 -11.93 -0.68
CA GLU A 66 -3.47 -12.03 0.00
C GLU A 66 -3.96 -10.72 0.61
N CYS A 67 -3.09 -9.71 0.76
CA CYS A 67 -3.48 -8.37 1.18
C CYS A 67 -4.01 -7.48 0.04
N PHE A 68 -3.92 -7.91 -1.24
CA PHE A 68 -4.35 -7.10 -2.38
C PHE A 68 -5.86 -6.80 -2.37
N PRO A 69 -6.75 -7.79 -2.11
CA PRO A 69 -8.18 -7.53 -2.03
C PRO A 69 -8.57 -6.62 -0.85
N LEU A 70 -7.67 -6.44 0.13
CA LEU A 70 -7.90 -5.58 1.30
C LEU A 70 -7.59 -4.10 1.00
N CYS A 71 -6.90 -3.80 -0.10
CA CYS A 71 -6.60 -2.41 -0.46
C CYS A 71 -7.83 -1.76 -1.12
N PRO A 72 -8.45 -0.76 -0.50
CA PRO A 72 -9.70 -0.18 -1.01
C PRO A 72 -9.51 0.70 -2.26
N THR A 73 -8.26 1.05 -2.61
CA THR A 73 -7.93 1.99 -3.70
C THR A 73 -6.94 1.42 -4.71
N GLU A 74 -6.58 0.14 -4.59
CA GLU A 74 -5.59 -0.54 -5.44
C GLU A 74 -4.16 0.05 -5.40
N ALA A 75 -3.91 1.05 -4.55
CA ALA A 75 -2.60 1.70 -4.41
C ALA A 75 -1.48 0.70 -4.04
N LEU A 76 -1.82 -0.36 -3.28
CA LEU A 76 -0.89 -1.41 -2.91
C LEU A 76 -0.39 -2.20 -4.13
N GLN A 77 -1.29 -2.53 -5.06
CA GLN A 77 -0.99 -3.28 -6.28
C GLN A 77 -0.05 -2.48 -7.18
N ALA A 78 -0.34 -1.19 -7.35
CA ALA A 78 0.54 -0.28 -8.09
C ALA A 78 1.94 -0.19 -7.44
N ALA A 79 2.00 0.00 -6.11
CA ALA A 79 3.25 0.02 -5.36
C ALA A 79 4.03 -1.29 -5.48
N PHE A 80 3.35 -2.45 -5.50
CA PHE A 80 3.99 -3.75 -5.67
C PHE A 80 4.67 -3.88 -7.04
N VAL A 81 3.97 -3.51 -8.12
CA VAL A 81 4.53 -3.54 -9.48
C VAL A 81 5.73 -2.60 -9.60
N LEU A 82 5.63 -1.40 -9.02
CA LEU A 82 6.75 -0.45 -8.98
C LEU A 82 7.94 -1.03 -8.21
N SER A 83 7.72 -1.58 -7.02
CA SER A 83 8.78 -2.19 -6.20
C SER A 83 9.52 -3.28 -6.98
N ARG A 84 8.77 -4.14 -7.70
CA ARG A 84 9.35 -5.19 -8.54
C ARG A 84 10.17 -4.65 -9.71
N ALA A 85 9.68 -3.59 -10.36
CA ALA A 85 10.40 -2.96 -11.46
C ALA A 85 11.74 -2.39 -10.97
N LEU A 86 11.75 -1.77 -9.79
CA LEU A 86 12.95 -1.22 -9.17
C LEU A 86 13.94 -2.32 -8.75
N GLU A 87 13.47 -3.39 -8.12
CA GLU A 87 14.32 -4.56 -7.79
C GLU A 87 14.98 -5.15 -9.04
N SER A 88 14.25 -5.24 -10.15
CA SER A 88 14.77 -5.80 -11.41
C SER A 88 15.82 -4.91 -12.08
N SER A 89 15.87 -3.62 -11.72
CA SER A 89 16.86 -2.66 -12.26
C SER A 89 18.17 -2.62 -11.47
N LEU A 90 18.21 -3.26 -10.30
CA LEU A 90 19.35 -3.31 -9.39
C LEU A 90 20.13 -4.63 -9.49
N ALA A 91 19.65 -5.58 -10.30
CA ALA A 91 20.28 -6.85 -10.63
C ALA A 91 20.93 -6.78 -12.01
#